data_AF-A0A803QUT3-F1
#
_entry.id   AF-A0A803QUT3-F1
#
_cell.length_a   1.000
_cell.length_b   1.000
_cell.length_c   1.000
_cell.angle_alpha   90.00
_cell.angle_beta   90.00
_cell.angle_gamma   90.00
#
_symmetry.space_group_name_H-M   'P 1'
#
loop_
_entity.id
_entity.type
_entity.pdbx_description
1 polymer ?
#
loop_
_entity_poly.entity_id
_entity_poly.type
_entity_poly.pdbx_seq_one_letter_code
_entity_poly.pdbx_strand_id
1 'polypeptide(L)'
;MKITFDVSLQVEAINLESLELCWACLGKINLSSCKAIRNLSLSYCEWDTTTQSSFEDLISNLPLLEDLIFDNSYNYNSGLKHLRISNQHLKSIKLLNVNSENDMIKLITIKSVPKLVSFCCEGNINCNISIESPNILNGKFVIRDIHHNYNLR
;
A
#
# COMPACT_ATOMS: atom_id res chain seq x y z
N MET A 1 -8.17 -10.14 15.24
CA MET A 1 -7.13 -9.96 16.28
C MET A 1 -6.39 -8.68 15.94
N LYS A 2 -6.41 -7.66 16.81
CA LYS A 2 -5.79 -6.35 16.54
C LYS A 2 -4.61 -6.17 17.49
N ILE A 3 -3.43 -5.96 16.92
CA ILE A 3 -2.15 -5.96 17.61
C ILE A 3 -1.40 -4.71 17.11
N THR A 4 -0.82 -3.92 18.01
CA THR A 4 0.03 -2.77 17.68
C THR A 4 1.36 -2.90 18.42
N PHE A 5 2.51 -2.81 17.74
CA PHE A 5 3.79 -3.20 18.32
C PHE A 5 5.01 -2.49 17.71
N ASP A 6 5.97 -2.13 18.58
CA ASP A 6 7.42 -2.02 18.28
C ASP A 6 8.11 -3.39 18.32
N VAL A 7 7.44 -4.42 17.81
CA VAL A 7 7.80 -5.83 17.89
C VAL A 7 7.72 -6.41 16.50
N SER A 8 8.71 -7.22 16.15
CA SER A 8 8.70 -7.98 14.90
C SER A 8 7.51 -8.93 14.86
N LEU A 9 6.70 -8.84 13.80
CA LEU A 9 5.58 -9.73 13.57
C LEU A 9 6.01 -10.86 12.61
N GLN A 10 6.04 -12.08 13.12
CA GLN A 10 6.25 -13.29 12.33
C GLN A 10 4.93 -14.06 12.23
N VAL A 11 4.51 -14.37 11.02
CA VAL A 11 3.28 -15.12 10.75
C VAL A 11 3.63 -16.44 10.07
N GLU A 12 3.32 -17.55 10.75
CA GLU A 12 3.64 -18.92 10.29
C GLU A 12 2.38 -19.69 9.90
N ALA A 13 1.47 -19.04 9.18
CA ALA A 13 0.21 -19.64 8.74
C ALA A 13 0.25 -19.94 7.24
N ILE A 14 0.66 -21.17 6.89
CA ILE A 14 0.89 -21.59 5.49
C ILE A 14 -0.35 -21.50 4.59
N ASN A 15 -1.55 -21.65 5.17
CA ASN A 15 -2.83 -21.62 4.46
C ASN A 15 -3.58 -20.28 4.62
N LEU A 16 -2.90 -19.25 5.11
CA LEU A 16 -3.52 -17.94 5.29
C LEU A 16 -3.78 -17.28 3.94
N GLU A 17 -5.05 -17.11 3.57
CA GLU A 17 -5.45 -16.50 2.29
C GLU A 17 -5.73 -15.00 2.38
N SER A 18 -6.00 -14.49 3.58
CA SER A 18 -6.32 -13.09 3.81
C SER A 18 -5.65 -12.59 5.08
N LEU A 19 -5.01 -11.43 4.99
CA LEU A 19 -4.34 -10.77 6.09
C LEU A 19 -4.65 -9.28 6.09
N GLU A 20 -5.06 -8.77 7.24
CA GLU A 20 -5.18 -7.35 7.51
C GLU A 20 -4.21 -6.96 8.61
N LEU A 21 -3.33 -6.01 8.33
CA LEU A 21 -2.40 -5.42 9.28
C LEU A 21 -2.80 -3.97 9.52
N CYS A 22 -3.00 -3.64 10.78
CA CYS A 22 -3.27 -2.28 11.24
C CYS A 22 -2.15 -1.83 12.17
N TRP A 23 -1.59 -0.63 11.97
CA TRP A 23 -0.56 -0.06 12.86
C TRP A 23 0.69 -0.93 12.99
N ALA A 24 1.11 -1.55 11.89
CA ALA A 24 2.29 -2.40 11.87
C ALA A 24 3.48 -1.69 11.20
N CYS A 25 4.69 -1.96 11.67
CA CYS A 25 5.91 -1.47 11.04
C CYS A 25 6.33 -2.43 9.91
N LEU A 26 6.29 -1.99 8.65
CA LEU A 26 6.54 -2.85 7.48
C LEU A 26 7.94 -3.47 7.47
N GLY A 27 8.96 -2.77 7.95
CA GLY A 27 10.32 -3.29 8.08
C GLY A 27 10.47 -4.40 9.12
N LYS A 28 9.45 -4.62 9.97
CA LYS A 28 9.44 -5.60 11.05
C LYS A 28 8.46 -6.76 10.82
N ILE A 29 7.88 -6.88 9.63
CA ILE A 29 6.92 -7.93 9.28
C ILE A 29 7.61 -9.03 8.45
N ASN A 30 7.45 -10.28 8.87
CA ASN A 30 7.90 -11.45 8.13
C ASN A 30 6.71 -12.35 7.75
N LEU A 31 6.36 -12.35 6.46
CA LEU A 31 5.31 -13.19 5.85
C LEU A 31 5.89 -14.30 4.96
N SER A 32 7.17 -14.67 5.13
CA SER A 32 7.85 -15.61 4.23
C SER A 32 7.13 -16.97 4.11
N SER A 33 6.52 -17.45 5.20
CA SER A 33 5.74 -18.70 5.23
C SER A 33 4.32 -18.57 4.67
N CYS A 34 3.79 -17.35 4.49
CA CYS A 34 2.39 -17.09 4.14
C CYS A 34 2.18 -16.99 2.62
N LYS A 35 2.63 -18.00 1.86
CA LYS A 35 2.57 -17.98 0.38
C LYS A 35 1.17 -18.09 -0.20
N ALA A 36 0.18 -18.48 0.61
CA ALA A 36 -1.22 -18.60 0.21
C ALA A 36 -2.01 -17.27 0.20
N ILE A 37 -1.42 -16.16 0.67
CA ILE A 37 -2.13 -14.89 0.77
C ILE A 37 -2.57 -14.41 -0.62
N ARG A 38 -3.87 -14.21 -0.74
CA ARG A 38 -4.56 -13.61 -1.89
C ARG A 38 -5.02 -12.20 -1.61
N ASN A 39 -5.35 -11.89 -0.35
CA ASN A 39 -5.87 -10.59 0.05
C ASN A 39 -4.97 -9.98 1.12
N LEU A 40 -4.40 -8.81 0.85
CA LEU A 40 -3.60 -8.07 1.81
C LEU A 40 -4.17 -6.67 2.02
N SER A 41 -4.48 -6.33 3.27
CA SER A 41 -4.84 -4.97 3.66
C SER A 41 -3.81 -4.43 4.64
N LEU A 42 -3.27 -3.25 4.34
CA LEU A 42 -2.28 -2.54 5.15
C LEU A 42 -2.85 -1.17 5.50
N SER A 43 -3.16 -0.96 6.77
CA SER A 43 -3.78 0.28 7.25
C SER A 43 -2.98 0.90 8.38
N TYR A 44 -2.68 2.19 8.25
CA TYR A 44 -1.96 2.94 9.28
C TYR A 44 -0.59 2.33 9.61
N CYS A 45 0.04 1.66 8.63
CA CYS A 45 1.33 1.01 8.82
C CYS A 45 2.48 2.02 8.72
N GLU A 46 3.46 1.88 9.61
CA GLU A 46 4.65 2.72 9.64
C GLU A 46 5.72 2.20 8.67
N TRP A 47 6.51 3.15 8.16
CA TRP A 47 7.51 2.90 7.15
C TRP A 47 8.90 2.99 7.77
N ASP A 48 9.69 1.95 7.57
CA ASP A 48 11.11 2.04 7.87
C ASP A 48 11.80 2.82 6.74
N THR A 49 12.03 4.11 6.97
CA THR A 49 12.72 5.03 6.04
C THR A 49 14.13 4.58 5.68
N THR A 50 14.73 3.65 6.43
CA THR A 50 16.06 3.12 6.12
C THR A 50 16.05 2.15 4.93
N THR A 51 14.90 1.54 4.62
CA THR A 51 14.77 0.57 3.52
C THR A 51 13.44 0.77 2.76
N GLN A 52 13.46 1.68 1.78
CA GLN A 52 12.34 1.87 0.84
C GLN A 52 11.92 0.56 0.14
N SER A 53 12.78 -0.46 0.13
CA SER A 53 12.52 -1.78 -0.44
C SER A 53 11.51 -2.62 0.36
N SER A 54 11.30 -2.36 1.66
CA SER A 54 10.51 -3.25 2.54
C SER A 54 9.07 -3.49 2.06
N PHE A 55 8.38 -2.48 1.52
CA PHE A 55 7.05 -2.66 0.93
C PHE A 55 7.09 -3.42 -0.39
N GLU A 56 8.00 -3.06 -1.29
CA GLU A 56 8.15 -3.71 -2.60
C GLU A 56 8.51 -5.20 -2.44
N ASP A 57 9.40 -5.49 -1.50
CA ASP A 57 9.82 -6.84 -1.11
C ASP A 57 8.64 -7.62 -0.50
N LEU A 58 7.83 -6.98 0.35
CA LEU A 58 6.64 -7.63 0.93
C LEU A 58 5.65 -8.08 -0.16
N ILE A 59 5.32 -7.18 -1.09
CA ILE A 59 4.34 -7.45 -2.15
C ILE A 59 4.87 -8.48 -3.16
N SER A 60 6.14 -8.39 -3.53
CA SER A 60 6.76 -9.33 -4.47
C SER A 60 6.92 -10.74 -3.90
N ASN A 61 7.04 -10.87 -2.57
CA ASN A 61 7.15 -12.17 -1.88
C ASN A 61 5.84 -12.94 -1.72
N LEU A 62 4.70 -12.37 -2.13
CA LEU A 62 3.37 -12.99 -2.07
C LEU A 62 2.93 -13.44 -3.47
N PRO A 63 3.22 -14.70 -3.87
CA PRO A 63 3.08 -15.15 -5.26
C PRO A 63 1.62 -15.31 -5.71
N LEU A 64 0.68 -15.36 -4.76
CA LEU A 64 -0.75 -15.53 -5.05
C LEU A 64 -1.57 -14.27 -4.74
N LEU A 65 -0.93 -13.13 -4.47
CA LEU A 65 -1.62 -11.90 -4.10
C LEU A 65 -2.50 -11.39 -5.26
N GLU A 66 -3.80 -11.32 -5.01
CA GLU A 66 -4.84 -10.90 -5.96
C GLU A 66 -5.39 -9.52 -5.61
N ASP A 67 -5.53 -9.20 -4.33
CA ASP A 67 -6.16 -7.96 -3.87
C ASP A 67 -5.26 -7.25 -2.84
N LEU A 68 -4.94 -5.99 -3.12
CA LEU A 68 -4.15 -5.13 -2.25
C LEU A 68 -4.95 -3.88 -1.86
N ILE A 69 -5.13 -3.69 -0.56
CA ILE A 69 -5.60 -2.44 0.03
C ILE A 69 -4.44 -1.83 0.79
N PHE A 70 -4.11 -0.58 0.47
CA PHE A 70 -3.05 0.16 1.13
C PHE A 70 -3.55 1.55 1.54
N ASP A 71 -3.47 1.83 2.84
CA ASP A 71 -3.96 3.05 3.45
C ASP A 71 -2.81 3.83 4.13
N ASN A 72 -2.45 4.95 3.49
CA ASN A 72 -1.47 5.95 3.89
C ASN A 72 -2.15 7.20 4.49
N SER A 73 -3.21 7.05 5.30
CA SER A 73 -3.92 8.18 5.92
C SER A 73 -3.31 8.67 7.24
N TYR A 74 -2.46 7.87 7.89
CA TYR A 74 -1.89 8.17 9.22
C TYR A 74 -0.44 7.71 9.31
N ASN A 75 0.41 8.29 8.48
CA ASN A 75 1.82 7.92 8.45
C ASN A 75 2.67 9.18 8.53
N TYR A 76 3.07 9.56 9.74
CA TYR A 76 3.86 10.76 10.00
C TYR A 76 5.33 10.46 9.73
N ASN A 77 6.03 11.35 9.00
CA ASN A 77 7.46 11.22 8.71
C ASN A 77 7.86 9.93 7.97
N SER A 78 6.96 9.37 7.17
CA SER A 78 7.17 8.11 6.47
C SER A 78 8.35 8.11 5.49
N GLY A 79 8.80 9.31 5.07
CA GLY A 79 9.81 9.53 4.04
C GLY A 79 9.46 8.94 2.67
N LEU A 80 8.33 8.24 2.56
CA LEU A 80 7.91 7.54 1.37
C LEU A 80 7.31 8.52 0.38
N LYS A 81 8.15 8.92 -0.57
CA LYS A 81 7.69 9.73 -1.69
C LYS A 81 7.26 8.89 -2.88
N HIS A 82 7.88 7.72 -3.08
CA HIS A 82 7.66 6.88 -4.25
C HIS A 82 7.22 5.48 -3.85
N LEU A 83 6.02 5.10 -4.25
CA LEU A 83 5.46 3.76 -4.11
C LEU A 83 5.61 3.01 -5.44
N ARG A 84 6.24 1.84 -5.44
CA ARG A 84 6.23 0.94 -6.60
C ARG A 84 5.48 -0.34 -6.27
N ILE A 85 4.68 -0.81 -7.22
CA ILE A 85 3.92 -2.05 -7.11
C ILE A 85 4.20 -2.90 -8.34
N SER A 86 4.66 -4.12 -8.10
CA SER A 86 4.81 -5.17 -9.12
C SER A 86 4.41 -6.52 -8.54
N ASN A 87 3.49 -7.20 -9.22
CA ASN A 87 3.04 -8.54 -8.86
C ASN A 87 2.27 -9.15 -10.04
N GLN A 88 2.59 -10.39 -10.42
CA GLN A 88 2.02 -11.04 -11.60
C GLN A 88 0.56 -11.49 -11.43
N HIS A 89 0.07 -11.53 -10.19
CA HIS A 89 -1.24 -12.09 -9.83
C HIS A 89 -2.24 -11.03 -9.35
N LEU A 90 -1.78 -9.81 -9.05
CA LEU A 90 -2.63 -8.71 -8.61
C LEU A 90 -3.73 -8.40 -9.63
N LYS A 91 -4.96 -8.38 -9.15
CA LYS A 91 -6.21 -8.11 -9.86
C LYS A 91 -6.85 -6.81 -9.41
N SER A 92 -6.79 -6.50 -8.11
CA SER A 92 -7.30 -5.25 -7.56
C SER A 92 -6.29 -4.53 -6.70
N ILE A 93 -6.20 -3.20 -6.88
CA ILE A 93 -5.42 -2.31 -6.03
C ILE A 93 -6.32 -1.16 -5.57
N LYS A 94 -6.40 -0.96 -4.26
CA LYS A 94 -7.02 0.22 -3.64
C LYS A 94 -5.99 0.96 -2.80
N LEU A 95 -5.72 2.20 -3.17
CA LEU A 95 -4.78 3.08 -2.47
C LEU A 95 -5.54 4.25 -1.84
N LEU A 96 -5.35 4.46 -0.54
CA LEU A 96 -5.76 5.68 0.16
C LEU A 96 -4.51 6.48 0.48
N ASN A 97 -4.36 7.65 -0.13
CA ASN A 97 -3.22 8.55 -0.01
C ASN A 97 -3.70 9.94 0.40
N VAL A 98 -4.34 10.00 1.57
CA VAL A 98 -5.00 11.21 2.11
C VAL A 98 -4.18 11.90 3.21
N ASN A 99 -2.92 11.49 3.38
CA ASN A 99 -1.95 12.13 4.26
C ASN A 99 -1.70 13.61 3.90
N SER A 100 -1.06 14.34 4.81
CA SER A 100 -0.60 15.71 4.57
C SER A 100 0.33 15.78 3.35
N GLU A 101 0.47 16.94 2.71
CA GLU A 101 1.32 17.11 1.52
C GLU A 101 2.78 16.68 1.74
N ASN A 102 3.28 16.79 2.97
CA ASN A 102 4.63 16.40 3.34
C ASN A 102 4.79 14.88 3.50
N ASP A 103 3.71 14.19 3.87
CA ASP A 103 3.71 12.77 4.24
C ASP A 103 2.98 11.86 3.21
N MET A 104 2.40 12.46 2.17
CA MET A 104 1.74 11.74 1.10
C MET A 104 2.75 11.13 0.13
N ILE A 105 2.34 10.06 -0.53
CA ILE A 105 3.07 9.53 -1.68
C ILE A 105 2.91 10.50 -2.85
N LYS A 106 4.03 10.92 -3.43
CA LYS A 106 4.07 11.85 -4.57
C LYS A 106 4.12 11.14 -5.92
N LEU A 107 4.61 9.90 -5.94
CA LEU A 107 4.70 9.09 -7.16
C LEU A 107 4.27 7.65 -6.86
N ILE A 108 3.29 7.16 -7.61
CA ILE A 108 2.85 5.78 -7.61
C ILE A 108 3.20 5.19 -8.97
N THR A 109 3.99 4.12 -8.99
CA THR A 109 4.38 3.40 -10.20
C THR A 109 3.90 1.96 -10.11
N ILE A 110 3.03 1.55 -11.03
CA ILE A 110 2.52 0.19 -11.11
C ILE A 110 3.05 -0.42 -12.41
N LYS A 111 3.87 -1.46 -12.31
CA LYS A 111 4.52 -2.12 -13.45
C LYS A 111 4.44 -3.62 -13.32
N SER A 112 4.42 -4.32 -14.46
CA SER A 112 4.43 -5.78 -14.48
C SER A 112 3.26 -6.40 -13.69
N VAL A 113 2.07 -5.78 -13.79
CA VAL A 113 0.81 -6.27 -13.21
C VAL A 113 -0.18 -6.63 -14.32
N PRO A 114 0.06 -7.72 -15.07
CA PRO A 114 -0.69 -8.04 -16.28
C PRO A 114 -2.15 -8.45 -16.03
N LYS A 115 -2.50 -8.83 -14.81
CA LYS A 115 -3.85 -9.27 -14.42
C LYS A 115 -4.68 -8.18 -13.72
N LEU A 116 -4.15 -6.95 -13.63
CA LEU A 116 -4.84 -5.85 -12.97
C LEU A 116 -6.12 -5.50 -13.74
N VAL A 117 -7.27 -5.70 -13.11
CA VAL A 117 -8.58 -5.37 -13.69
C VAL A 117 -9.23 -4.16 -13.00
N SER A 118 -8.84 -3.88 -11.76
CA SER A 118 -9.43 -2.84 -10.93
C SER A 118 -8.37 -2.01 -10.22
N PHE A 119 -8.43 -0.69 -10.40
CA PHE A 119 -7.57 0.27 -9.69
C PHE A 119 -8.41 1.39 -9.09
N CYS A 120 -8.22 1.67 -7.80
CA CYS A 120 -8.81 2.78 -7.09
C CYS A 120 -7.74 3.56 -6.35
N CYS A 121 -7.63 4.86 -6.60
CA CYS A 121 -6.77 5.76 -5.83
C CYS A 121 -7.62 6.90 -5.26
N GLU A 122 -7.52 7.10 -3.95
CA GLU A 122 -8.21 8.16 -3.23
C GLU A 122 -7.18 9.02 -2.50
N GLY A 123 -7.14 10.33 -2.75
CA GLY A 123 -6.08 11.17 -2.20
C GLY A 123 -6.06 12.60 -2.70
N ASN A 124 -4.95 13.28 -2.41
CA ASN A 124 -4.69 14.66 -2.86
C ASN A 124 -4.30 14.71 -4.35
N ILE A 125 -4.55 15.85 -5.02
CA ILE A 125 -4.18 16.12 -6.42
C ILE A 125 -2.67 16.07 -6.69
N ASN A 126 -1.83 16.28 -5.68
CA ASN A 126 -0.37 16.39 -5.82
C ASN A 126 0.35 15.02 -5.97
N CYS A 127 -0.35 13.99 -6.42
CA CYS A 127 0.16 12.63 -6.61
C CYS A 127 0.24 12.26 -8.10
N ASN A 128 1.44 11.89 -8.56
CA ASN A 128 1.65 11.36 -9.91
C ASN A 128 1.43 9.85 -9.93
N ILE A 129 0.62 9.37 -10.89
CA ILE A 129 0.30 7.95 -11.02
C ILE A 129 0.70 7.48 -12.41
N SER A 130 1.57 6.48 -12.49
CA SER A 130 1.96 5.81 -13.73
C SER A 130 1.62 4.33 -13.62
N ILE A 131 0.81 3.83 -14.56
CA ILE A 131 0.36 2.44 -14.57
C ILE A 131 0.64 1.83 -15.93
N GLU A 132 1.49 0.82 -15.93
CA GLU A 132 1.77 -0.03 -17.09
C GLU A 132 1.08 -1.37 -16.90
N SER A 133 -0.19 -1.43 -17.30
CA SER A 133 -0.96 -2.68 -17.30
C SER A 133 -1.85 -2.75 -18.55
N PRO A 134 -1.81 -3.87 -19.31
CA PRO A 134 -2.54 -4.01 -20.56
C PRO A 134 -4.06 -4.18 -20.38
N ASN A 135 -4.54 -4.52 -19.18
CA ASN A 135 -5.88 -5.09 -18.98
C ASN A 135 -6.76 -4.35 -17.95
N ILE A 136 -6.48 -3.07 -17.65
CA ILE A 136 -7.30 -2.33 -16.70
C ILE A 136 -8.70 -2.11 -17.28
N LEU A 137 -9.69 -2.70 -16.63
CA LEU A 137 -11.10 -2.56 -17.01
C LEU A 137 -11.77 -1.41 -16.25
N ASN A 138 -11.40 -1.23 -14.98
CA ASN A 138 -12.01 -0.22 -14.11
C ASN A 138 -10.94 0.60 -13.38
N GLY A 139 -10.96 1.91 -13.60
CA GLY A 139 -10.13 2.89 -12.89
C GLY A 139 -11.01 3.91 -12.17
N LYS A 140 -10.77 4.13 -10.87
CA LYS A 140 -11.43 5.17 -10.08
C LYS A 140 -10.40 6.06 -9.42
N PHE A 141 -10.54 7.36 -9.62
CA PHE A 141 -9.76 8.38 -8.92
C PHE A 141 -10.71 9.22 -8.08
N VAL A 142 -10.43 9.33 -6.78
CA VAL A 142 -11.18 10.15 -5.85
C VAL A 142 -10.25 11.22 -5.32
N ILE A 143 -10.45 12.46 -5.78
CA ILE A 143 -9.68 13.60 -5.31
C ILE A 143 -10.38 14.13 -4.06
N ARG A 144 -9.64 14.20 -2.95
CA ARG A 144 -10.09 14.91 -1.75
C ARG A 144 -9.53 16.31 -1.76
N ASP A 145 -10.43 17.28 -1.73
CA ASP A 145 -10.05 18.67 -1.48
C ASP A 145 -9.81 18.84 0.02
N ILE A 146 -8.54 18.68 0.42
CA ILE A 146 -8.12 18.96 1.79
C ILE A 146 -7.79 20.45 1.85
N HIS A 147 -8.82 21.30 1.74
CA HIS A 147 -8.70 22.72 2.00
C HIS A 147 -8.06 22.89 3.39
N HIS A 148 -6.77 23.19 3.41
CA HIS A 148 -6.14 23.77 4.57
C HIS A 148 -6.73 25.18 4.66
N ASN A 149 -7.80 25.33 5.43
CA ASN A 149 -8.23 26.62 5.94
C ASN A 149 -7.09 27.15 6.81
N TYR A 150 -6.06 27.71 6.19
CA TYR A 150 -5.21 28.69 6.83
C TYR A 150 -6.12 29.86 7.12
N ASN A 151 -6.70 29.87 8.33
CA ASN A 151 -7.35 31.05 8.85
C ASN A 151 -6.36 32.21 8.74
N LEU A 152 -6.70 33.14 7.84
CA LEU A 152 -6.13 34.47 7.74
C LEU A 152 -6.10 35.09 9.14
N ARG A 153 -4.90 35.38 9.64
CA ARG A 153 -4.65 36.39 10.67
C ARG A 153 -3.42 37.19 10.28
#